data_AF-A0A8S4GAP5-F1
#
_entry.id   AF-A0A8S4GAP5-F1
#
_cell.length_a   1.000
_cell.length_b   1.000
_cell.length_c   1.000
_cell.angle_alpha   90.00
_cell.angle_beta   90.00
_cell.angle_gamma   90.00
#
_symmetry.space_group_name_H-M   'P 1'
#
loop_
_entity.id
_entity.type
_entity.pdbx_description
1 polymer ?
#
loop_
_entity_poly.entity_id
_entity_poly.type
_entity_poly.pdbx_seq_one_letter_code
_entity_poly.pdbx_strand_id
1 'polypeptide(L)'
;MSESLQPTVSNVSHGGQFEISAADNNQPSTNQWKKAPSEDGSKGSSSKMIPENFRTWEKVSNYCHNITGPSFRFKVVSYNVLAQVLLEIHPYLYSECYSNDLKWKVRADRIYNEIVSLAPDIICFQEVQASHLNSFYERFEQIGYSGVFKRKTGSKYDGCAIYFKKAIFQLMDQCGVSIYIN
;
A
#
# COMPACT_ATOMS: atom_id res chain seq x y z
N MET A 1 0.07 7.44 36.06
CA MET A 1 1.09 6.58 35.45
C MET A 1 0.46 5.98 34.20
N SER A 2 0.84 6.49 33.03
CA SER A 2 0.29 6.07 31.74
C SER A 2 0.83 4.69 31.38
N GLU A 3 -0.05 3.69 31.30
CA GLU A 3 0.30 2.39 30.72
C GLU A 3 0.79 2.59 29.28
N SER A 4 1.98 2.07 29.00
CA SER A 4 2.52 1.97 27.65
C SER A 4 1.65 0.98 26.88
N LEU A 5 0.86 1.50 25.93
CA LEU A 5 0.13 0.70 24.95
C LEU A 5 1.14 0.08 23.99
N GLN A 6 1.73 -1.05 24.38
CA GLN A 6 2.55 -1.86 23.51
C GLN A 6 1.70 -2.34 22.32
N PRO A 7 2.16 -2.18 21.07
CA PRO A 7 1.41 -2.61 19.90
C PRO A 7 1.18 -4.13 19.93
N THR A 8 -0.08 -4.54 19.86
CA THR A 8 -0.49 -5.95 19.80
C THR A 8 -0.42 -6.48 18.38
N VAL A 9 -0.20 -7.80 18.25
CA VAL A 9 -0.08 -8.54 16.97
C VAL A 9 -1.29 -8.34 16.03
N SER A 10 -2.45 -7.93 16.57
CA SER A 10 -3.67 -7.58 15.84
C SER A 10 -3.56 -6.29 14.99
N ASN A 11 -2.53 -5.47 15.23
CA ASN A 11 -2.37 -4.14 14.63
C ASN A 11 -1.25 -4.11 13.58
N VAL A 12 -0.74 -5.28 13.17
CA VAL A 12 0.31 -5.42 12.18
C VAL A 12 -0.34 -5.49 10.80
N SER A 13 -0.09 -4.48 9.97
CA SER A 13 -0.29 -4.66 8.53
C SER A 13 0.89 -5.47 8.05
N HIS A 14 0.63 -6.66 7.53
CA HIS A 14 1.65 -7.46 6.86
C HIS A 14 1.96 -6.76 5.55
N GLY A 15 2.79 -5.71 5.60
CA GLY A 15 3.39 -5.12 4.42
C GLY A 15 3.89 -6.27 3.54
N GLY A 16 3.66 -6.15 2.23
CA GLY A 16 3.79 -7.28 1.29
C GLY A 16 5.02 -8.15 1.55
N GLN A 17 4.89 -9.46 1.41
CA GLN A 17 6.02 -10.38 1.61
C GLN A 17 7.19 -9.96 0.70
N PHE A 18 8.28 -9.44 1.27
CA PHE A 18 9.51 -9.15 0.55
C PHE A 18 10.42 -10.37 0.63
N GLU A 19 10.29 -11.28 -0.33
CA GLU A 19 11.42 -12.16 -0.65
C GLU A 19 12.41 -11.33 -1.47
N ILE A 20 13.52 -10.97 -0.84
CA ILE A 20 14.73 -10.52 -1.52
C ILE A 20 15.29 -11.79 -2.16
N SER A 21 15.21 -11.91 -3.48
CA SER A 21 15.88 -13.00 -4.19
C SER A 21 17.39 -12.74 -4.17
N ALA A 22 18.03 -13.06 -3.04
CA ALA A 22 19.46 -13.26 -3.02
C ALA A 22 19.73 -14.53 -3.83
N ALA A 23 20.23 -14.35 -5.05
CA ALA A 23 20.87 -15.44 -5.75
C ALA A 23 22.23 -15.69 -5.09
N ASP A 24 22.23 -16.34 -3.92
CA ASP A 24 23.27 -17.28 -3.54
C ASP A 24 22.90 -18.15 -2.32
N ASN A 25 23.44 -19.36 -2.34
CA ASN A 25 22.99 -20.57 -1.66
C ASN A 25 23.13 -20.59 -0.12
N ASN A 26 22.29 -21.45 0.48
CA ASN A 26 22.31 -21.97 1.87
C ASN A 26 21.88 -21.03 3.01
N GLN A 27 20.56 -20.85 3.17
CA GLN A 27 19.92 -20.77 4.50
C GLN A 27 18.59 -21.54 4.52
N PRO A 28 18.25 -22.23 5.63
CA PRO A 28 17.02 -22.99 5.71
C PRO A 28 15.81 -22.05 5.69
N SER A 29 14.88 -22.33 4.78
CA SER A 29 13.61 -21.64 4.62
C SER A 29 12.79 -21.66 5.92
N THR A 30 12.69 -20.52 6.61
CA THR A 30 11.83 -20.38 7.78
C THR A 30 10.42 -19.95 7.37
N ASN A 31 9.69 -20.86 6.72
CA ASN A 31 8.24 -20.75 6.49
C ASN A 31 7.42 -20.99 7.79
N GLN A 32 7.83 -20.42 8.92
CA GLN A 32 7.23 -20.73 10.23
C GLN A 32 6.11 -19.79 10.68
N TRP A 33 5.73 -18.78 9.89
CA TRP A 33 4.76 -17.77 10.36
C TRP A 33 3.35 -17.92 9.76
N LYS A 34 3.14 -18.91 8.89
CA LYS A 34 1.86 -19.15 8.18
C LYS A 34 0.86 -20.05 8.90
N LYS A 35 0.96 -20.30 10.21
CA LYS A 35 -0.01 -21.17 10.91
C LYS A 35 -0.66 -20.48 12.11
N ALA A 36 -1.98 -20.36 12.06
CA ALA A 36 -2.88 -20.35 13.21
C ALA A 36 -4.21 -21.02 12.79
N PRO A 37 -4.96 -21.67 13.72
CA PRO A 37 -4.52 -22.40 14.90
C PRO A 37 -5.02 -23.87 14.87
N SER A 38 -4.33 -24.76 15.58
CA SER A 38 -4.95 -25.97 16.14
C SER A 38 -4.98 -25.77 17.65
N GLU A 39 -6.18 -25.83 18.22
CA GLU A 39 -6.44 -25.78 19.66
C GLU A 39 -5.65 -26.90 20.35
N ASP A 40 -4.68 -26.55 21.20
CA ASP A 40 -4.53 -27.19 22.51
C ASP A 40 -3.57 -26.42 23.44
N GLY A 41 -3.93 -26.41 24.73
CA GLY A 41 -3.07 -26.39 25.91
C GLY A 41 -1.83 -25.47 26.04
N SER A 42 -1.99 -24.46 26.89
CA SER A 42 -1.03 -24.05 27.96
C SER A 42 0.26 -23.26 27.63
N LYS A 43 0.22 -22.00 28.10
CA LYS A 43 1.28 -21.17 28.71
C LYS A 43 2.65 -21.06 28.01
N GLY A 44 2.83 -19.90 27.37
CA GLY A 44 4.11 -19.25 27.14
C GLY A 44 3.90 -17.97 26.33
N SER A 45 3.75 -16.83 27.01
CA SER A 45 3.66 -15.52 26.33
C SER A 45 5.04 -15.14 25.79
N SER A 46 5.47 -15.77 24.69
CA SER A 46 6.56 -15.24 23.88
C SER A 46 5.95 -14.06 23.14
N SER A 47 6.23 -12.83 23.60
CA SER A 47 6.04 -11.63 22.80
C SER A 47 6.74 -11.85 21.46
N LYS A 48 5.99 -12.18 20.41
CA LYS A 48 6.54 -12.30 19.07
C LYS A 48 6.94 -10.88 18.68
N MET A 49 8.23 -10.56 18.82
CA MET A 49 8.76 -9.25 18.46
C MET A 49 8.39 -8.98 16.99
N ILE A 50 7.62 -7.92 16.77
CA ILE A 50 7.38 -7.39 15.44
C ILE A 50 8.76 -6.99 14.90
N PRO A 51 9.19 -7.45 13.72
CA PRO A 51 10.49 -7.04 13.20
C PRO A 51 10.50 -5.52 13.02
N GLU A 52 11.62 -4.87 13.35
CA GLU A 52 11.73 -3.41 13.43
C GLU A 52 11.26 -2.66 12.16
N ASN A 53 11.33 -3.32 11.00
CA ASN A 53 10.98 -2.74 9.70
C ASN A 53 9.51 -2.91 9.30
N PHE A 54 8.64 -3.41 10.17
CA PHE A 54 7.23 -3.62 9.82
C PHE A 54 6.36 -2.42 10.19
N ARG A 55 5.41 -2.10 9.31
CA ARG A 55 4.41 -1.06 9.56
C ARG A 55 3.41 -1.52 10.62
N THR A 56 3.28 -0.75 11.68
CA THR A 56 2.28 -0.95 12.74
C THR A 56 1.20 0.13 12.67
N TRP A 57 -0.05 -0.24 12.94
CA TRP A 57 -1.13 0.73 13.13
C TRP A 57 -0.99 1.40 14.49
N GLU A 58 -0.78 2.71 14.48
CA GLU A 58 -0.79 3.53 15.68
C GLU A 58 -2.19 4.13 15.90
N LYS A 59 -2.75 3.93 17.09
CA LYS A 59 -4.02 4.55 17.47
C LYS A 59 -3.75 5.94 18.01
N VAL A 60 -3.98 6.97 17.20
CA VAL A 60 -3.66 8.37 17.53
C VAL A 60 -4.64 8.99 18.54
N SER A 61 -5.87 8.48 18.69
CA SER A 61 -6.79 8.97 19.72
C SER A 61 -7.73 7.90 20.28
N ASN A 62 -8.00 8.01 21.59
CA ASN A 62 -9.18 7.41 22.24
C ASN A 62 -10.36 8.39 22.28
N TYR A 63 -10.21 9.58 21.68
CA TYR A 63 -11.28 10.54 21.52
C TYR A 63 -12.25 10.01 20.47
N CYS A 64 -13.09 9.06 20.88
CA CYS A 64 -14.47 9.23 20.49
C CYS A 64 -14.86 10.58 21.10
N HIS A 65 -15.00 11.60 20.25
CA HIS A 65 -15.98 12.62 20.61
C HIS A 65 -17.24 11.86 21.05
N ASN A 66 -17.96 12.38 22.04
CA ASN A 66 -19.33 11.93 22.30
C ASN A 66 -20.15 12.26 21.05
N ILE A 67 -19.91 11.56 19.94
CA ILE A 67 -20.62 11.65 18.69
C ILE A 67 -21.94 10.96 19.01
N THR A 68 -22.90 11.76 19.41
CA THR A 68 -24.27 11.34 19.74
C THR A 68 -25.07 10.99 18.47
N GLY A 69 -24.39 10.57 17.40
CA GLY A 69 -24.98 10.28 16.10
C GLY A 69 -24.23 9.18 15.33
N PRO A 70 -24.79 8.71 14.21
CA PRO A 70 -24.17 7.67 13.40
C PRO A 70 -22.80 8.13 12.88
N SER A 71 -21.77 7.34 13.14
CA SER A 71 -20.41 7.58 12.64
C SER A 71 -20.09 6.65 11.48
N PHE A 72 -19.39 7.17 10.47
CA PHE A 72 -18.93 6.42 9.32
C PHE A 72 -17.40 6.38 9.31
N ARG A 73 -16.82 5.17 9.24
CA ARG A 73 -15.37 4.95 9.25
C ARG A 73 -14.95 4.39 7.90
N PHE A 74 -13.87 4.93 7.35
CA PHE A 74 -13.27 4.47 6.10
C PHE A 74 -11.75 4.64 6.15
N LYS A 75 -11.05 3.92 5.28
CA LYS A 75 -9.59 3.90 5.19
C LYS A 75 -9.13 4.58 3.90
N VAL A 76 -8.14 5.45 4.02
CA VAL A 76 -7.49 6.11 2.89
C VAL A 76 -6.04 5.68 2.81
N VAL A 77 -5.55 5.40 1.60
CA VAL A 77 -4.13 5.19 1.32
C VAL A 77 -3.69 6.21 0.28
N SER A 78 -2.56 6.88 0.53
CA SER A 78 -1.86 7.70 -0.46
C SER A 78 -0.53 7.03 -0.77
N TYR A 79 -0.22 6.79 -2.05
CA TYR A 79 0.93 6.00 -2.45
C TYR A 79 1.52 6.49 -3.78
N ASN A 80 2.78 6.91 -3.76
CA ASN A 80 3.53 7.20 -4.98
C ASN A 80 4.10 5.89 -5.55
N VAL A 81 3.71 5.54 -6.78
CA VAL A 81 4.04 4.23 -7.38
C VAL A 81 5.33 4.22 -8.19
N LEU A 82 6.00 5.37 -8.33
CA LEU A 82 7.21 5.54 -9.15
C LEU A 82 7.02 5.04 -10.59
N ALA A 83 6.55 5.92 -11.47
CA ALA A 83 6.36 5.61 -12.89
C ALA A 83 7.63 5.02 -13.50
N GLN A 84 7.50 3.96 -14.30
CA GLN A 84 8.65 3.29 -14.93
C GLN A 84 9.46 4.26 -15.79
N VAL A 85 8.79 5.09 -16.58
CA VAL A 85 9.44 6.11 -17.42
C VAL A 85 10.20 7.15 -16.60
N LEU A 86 9.71 7.54 -15.41
CA LEU A 86 10.42 8.49 -14.55
C LEU A 86 11.67 7.86 -13.94
N LEU A 87 11.57 6.61 -13.53
CA LEU A 87 12.71 5.82 -13.07
C LEU A 87 13.78 5.69 -14.17
N GLU A 88 13.38 5.36 -15.40
CA GLU A 88 14.29 5.18 -16.53
C GLU A 88 14.95 6.48 -17.02
N ILE A 89 14.29 7.63 -16.84
CA ILE A 89 14.89 8.94 -17.13
C ILE A 89 15.92 9.34 -16.05
N HIS A 90 15.75 8.87 -14.81
CA HIS A 90 16.60 9.21 -13.67
C HIS A 90 17.24 7.98 -12.99
N PRO A 91 17.95 7.10 -13.72
CA PRO A 91 18.48 5.86 -13.17
C PRO A 91 19.55 6.10 -12.10
N TYR A 92 20.23 7.25 -12.13
CA TYR A 92 21.24 7.64 -11.16
C TYR A 92 20.69 7.80 -9.73
N LEU A 93 19.37 7.99 -9.56
CA LEU A 93 18.73 8.05 -8.23
C LEU A 93 18.63 6.68 -7.56
N TYR A 94 18.82 5.60 -8.32
CA TYR A 94 18.60 4.22 -7.88
C TYR A 94 19.82 3.33 -8.17
N SER A 95 21.04 3.89 -8.14
CA SER A 95 22.29 3.18 -8.45
C SER A 95 22.56 1.99 -7.52
N GLU A 96 22.13 2.10 -6.28
CA GLU A 96 22.31 1.07 -5.25
C GLU A 96 21.25 -0.04 -5.31
N CYS A 97 20.24 0.10 -6.18
CA CYS A 97 19.20 -0.89 -6.35
C CYS A 97 19.58 -1.93 -7.41
N TYR A 98 19.26 -3.20 -7.16
CA TYR A 98 19.39 -4.22 -8.18
C TYR A 98 18.48 -3.91 -9.38
N SER A 99 19.05 -3.94 -10.58
CA SER A 99 18.33 -3.60 -11.82
C SER A 99 17.08 -4.44 -12.07
N ASN A 100 17.06 -5.70 -11.59
CA ASN A 100 15.89 -6.56 -11.67
C ASN A 100 14.74 -6.09 -10.76
N ASP A 101 15.04 -5.57 -9.57
CA ASP A 101 14.02 -5.05 -8.64
C ASP A 101 13.40 -3.74 -9.13
N LEU A 102 14.08 -3.00 -10.01
CA LEU A 102 13.59 -1.76 -10.59
C LEU A 102 12.59 -1.98 -11.74
N LYS A 103 12.55 -3.19 -12.34
CA LYS A 103 11.65 -3.50 -13.45
C LYS A 103 10.19 -3.38 -13.03
N TRP A 104 9.39 -2.66 -13.82
CA TRP A 104 7.95 -2.49 -13.55
C TRP A 104 7.23 -3.80 -13.26
N LYS A 105 7.48 -4.86 -14.02
CA LYS A 105 6.84 -6.17 -13.82
C LYS A 105 7.06 -6.71 -12.39
N VAL A 106 8.24 -6.50 -11.81
CA VAL A 106 8.56 -6.95 -10.44
C VAL A 106 7.92 -6.01 -9.41
N ARG A 107 8.04 -4.69 -9.60
CA ARG A 107 7.49 -3.70 -8.66
C ARG A 107 5.97 -3.71 -8.63
N ALA A 108 5.32 -3.83 -9.78
CA ALA A 108 3.87 -3.81 -9.93
C ALA A 108 3.21 -4.84 -9.01
N ASP A 109 3.61 -6.10 -9.06
CA ASP A 109 2.96 -7.13 -8.22
C ASP A 109 3.17 -6.89 -6.73
N ARG A 110 4.35 -6.38 -6.32
CA ARG A 110 4.61 -5.97 -4.94
C ARG A 110 3.71 -4.81 -4.51
N ILE A 111 3.57 -3.77 -5.35
CA ILE A 111 2.68 -2.62 -5.09
C ILE A 111 1.22 -3.09 -5.00
N TYR A 112 0.76 -3.94 -5.91
CA TYR A 112 -0.61 -4.45 -5.89
C TYR A 112 -0.90 -5.22 -4.59
N ASN A 113 0.00 -6.12 -4.19
CA ASN A 113 -0.15 -6.90 -2.96
C ASN A 113 -0.14 -6.01 -1.71
N GLU A 114 0.75 -5.00 -1.67
CA GLU A 114 0.76 -3.99 -0.59
C GLU A 114 -0.59 -3.29 -0.48
N ILE A 115 -1.12 -2.73 -1.57
CA ILE A 115 -2.37 -1.97 -1.57
C ILE A 115 -3.56 -2.88 -1.19
N VAL A 116 -3.65 -4.09 -1.74
CA VAL A 116 -4.71 -5.05 -1.40
C VAL A 116 -4.63 -5.46 0.07
N SER A 117 -3.43 -5.70 0.61
CA SER A 117 -3.25 -6.05 2.03
C SER A 117 -3.70 -4.93 2.97
N LEU A 118 -3.48 -3.67 2.58
CA LEU A 118 -3.95 -2.51 3.32
C LEU A 118 -5.48 -2.40 3.29
N ALA A 119 -6.15 -3.00 2.31
CA ALA A 119 -7.60 -2.97 2.10
C ALA A 119 -8.23 -1.57 2.30
N PRO A 120 -7.76 -0.53 1.59
CA PRO A 120 -8.29 0.84 1.68
C PRO A 120 -9.68 0.96 1.05
N ASP A 121 -10.46 1.93 1.49
CA ASP A 121 -11.73 2.26 0.84
C ASP A 121 -11.56 3.34 -0.24
N ILE A 122 -10.53 4.19 -0.08
CA ILE A 122 -10.06 5.17 -1.07
C ILE A 122 -8.54 5.03 -1.23
N ILE A 123 -8.07 5.00 -2.48
CA ILE A 123 -6.67 4.93 -2.86
C ILE A 123 -6.32 6.16 -3.69
N CYS A 124 -5.27 6.87 -3.31
CA CYS A 124 -4.71 7.99 -4.05
C CYS A 124 -3.33 7.62 -4.55
N PHE A 125 -3.17 7.44 -5.86
CA PHE A 125 -1.89 7.14 -6.49
C PHE A 125 -1.25 8.40 -7.08
N GLN A 126 0.07 8.53 -6.89
CA GLN A 126 0.92 9.51 -7.59
C GLN A 126 1.92 8.80 -8.50
N GLU A 127 2.47 9.54 -9.47
CA GLU A 127 3.36 9.03 -10.52
C GLU A 127 2.76 7.84 -11.29
N VAL A 128 1.47 7.93 -11.59
CA VAL A 128 0.74 6.92 -12.37
C VAL A 128 1.09 7.05 -13.84
N GLN A 129 1.81 6.07 -14.40
CA GLN A 129 2.09 6.02 -15.83
C GLN A 129 0.86 5.58 -16.63
N ALA A 130 0.43 6.41 -17.59
CA ALA A 130 -0.81 6.20 -18.33
C ALA A 130 -0.88 4.87 -19.10
N SER A 131 0.25 4.37 -19.61
CA SER A 131 0.31 3.09 -20.33
C SER A 131 -0.02 1.86 -19.47
N HIS A 132 -0.05 2.00 -18.14
CA HIS A 132 -0.36 0.90 -17.22
C HIS A 132 -1.82 0.89 -16.76
N LEU A 133 -2.68 1.82 -17.21
CA LEU A 133 -4.08 1.92 -16.79
C LEU A 133 -4.88 0.65 -17.14
N ASN A 134 -4.87 0.27 -18.42
CA ASN A 134 -5.60 -0.91 -18.95
C ASN A 134 -4.88 -2.25 -18.68
N SER A 135 -4.06 -2.31 -17.63
CA SER A 135 -3.37 -3.54 -17.25
C SER A 135 -3.20 -3.60 -15.73
N PHE A 136 -2.27 -2.82 -15.19
CA PHE A 136 -1.98 -2.82 -13.76
C PHE A 136 -3.18 -2.30 -12.94
N TYR A 137 -3.73 -1.15 -13.32
CA TYR A 137 -4.73 -0.47 -12.52
C TYR A 137 -6.15 -1.03 -12.72
N GLU A 138 -6.45 -1.61 -13.88
CA GLU A 138 -7.68 -2.36 -14.13
C GLU A 138 -7.91 -3.48 -13.10
N ARG A 139 -6.83 -4.05 -12.54
CA ARG A 139 -6.91 -5.03 -11.44
C ARG A 139 -7.64 -4.51 -10.20
N PHE A 140 -7.59 -3.20 -9.93
CA PHE A 140 -8.37 -2.59 -8.83
C PHE A 140 -9.86 -2.49 -9.19
N GLU A 141 -10.18 -2.21 -10.45
CA GLU A 141 -11.57 -2.13 -10.92
C GLU A 141 -12.25 -3.51 -10.88
N GLN A 142 -11.50 -4.56 -11.24
CA GLN A 142 -11.92 -5.96 -11.17
C GLN A 142 -12.28 -6.40 -9.74
N ILE A 143 -11.63 -5.83 -8.72
CA ILE A 143 -11.93 -6.11 -7.30
C ILE A 143 -12.90 -5.10 -6.67
N GLY A 144 -13.62 -4.33 -7.49
CA GLY A 144 -14.77 -3.53 -7.04
C GLY A 144 -14.50 -2.05 -6.81
N TYR A 145 -13.33 -1.53 -7.20
CA TYR A 145 -13.08 -0.09 -7.20
C TYR A 145 -13.61 0.57 -8.48
N SER A 146 -13.77 1.89 -8.43
CA SER A 146 -13.91 2.76 -9.59
C SER A 146 -12.79 3.79 -9.54
N GLY A 147 -12.18 4.09 -10.69
CA GLY A 147 -10.99 4.93 -10.80
C GLY A 147 -11.22 6.17 -11.63
N VAL A 148 -10.55 7.26 -11.25
CA VAL A 148 -10.38 8.46 -12.08
C VAL A 148 -8.89 8.76 -12.20
N PHE A 149 -8.44 9.10 -13.40
CA PHE A 149 -7.05 9.42 -13.67
C PHE A 149 -6.92 10.80 -14.31
N LYS A 150 -5.97 11.59 -13.81
CA LYS A 150 -5.58 12.87 -14.39
C LYS A 150 -4.09 12.84 -14.69
N ARG A 151 -3.75 12.84 -15.97
CA ARG A 151 -2.37 13.06 -16.44
C ARG A 151 -1.91 14.48 -16.13
N LYS A 152 -0.62 14.63 -15.82
CA LYS A 152 0.05 15.95 -15.79
C LYS A 152 -0.03 16.62 -17.17
N THR A 153 0.08 17.93 -17.18
CA THR A 153 0.14 18.73 -18.40
C THR A 153 1.50 18.59 -19.10
N GLY A 154 1.57 19.04 -20.36
CA GLY A 154 2.79 18.98 -21.17
C GLY A 154 3.12 17.56 -21.66
N SER A 155 4.41 17.30 -21.83
CA SER A 155 4.95 16.02 -22.34
C SER A 155 5.16 14.95 -21.26
N LYS A 156 4.56 15.13 -20.07
CA LYS A 156 4.71 14.19 -18.95
C LYS A 156 3.80 12.96 -19.15
N TYR A 157 4.37 11.79 -18.90
CA TYR A 157 3.70 10.50 -19.08
C TYR A 157 2.97 10.02 -17.82
N ASP A 158 3.25 10.66 -16.68
CA ASP A 158 2.70 10.34 -15.37
C ASP A 158 1.55 11.27 -14.97
N GLY A 159 0.82 10.87 -13.93
CA GLY A 159 -0.28 11.65 -13.36
C GLY A 159 -0.67 11.14 -11.99
N CYS A 160 -1.88 11.53 -11.57
CA CYS A 160 -2.49 11.04 -10.33
C CYS A 160 -3.75 10.24 -10.67
N ALA A 161 -4.03 9.23 -9.87
CA ALA A 161 -5.29 8.49 -9.94
C ALA A 161 -5.93 8.36 -8.56
N ILE A 162 -7.25 8.38 -8.52
CA ILE A 162 -8.03 8.13 -7.31
C ILE A 162 -8.94 6.94 -7.59
N TYR A 163 -8.86 5.91 -6.75
CA TYR A 163 -9.73 4.74 -6.77
C TYR A 163 -10.56 4.69 -5.50
N PHE A 164 -11.84 4.35 -5.60
CA PHE A 164 -12.74 4.23 -4.44
C PHE A 164 -13.66 3.02 -4.58
N LYS A 165 -14.00 2.36 -3.47
CA LYS A 165 -14.90 1.19 -3.49
C LYS A 165 -16.31 1.59 -3.90
N LYS A 166 -16.82 1.00 -4.99
CA LYS A 166 -18.18 1.26 -5.51
C LYS A 166 -19.29 0.91 -4.53
N ALA A 167 -19.04 -0.05 -3.64
CA ALA A 167 -19.99 -0.46 -2.61
C ALA A 167 -20.16 0.57 -1.48
N ILE A 168 -19.28 1.57 -1.40
CA ILE A 168 -19.22 2.55 -0.30
C ILE A 168 -19.39 3.98 -0.82
N PHE A 169 -18.80 4.29 -1.97
CA PHE A 169 -18.78 5.63 -2.51
C PHE A 169 -19.32 5.67 -3.94
N GLN A 170 -20.03 6.75 -4.25
CA GLN A 170 -20.45 7.12 -5.59
C GLN A 170 -19.73 8.40 -6.00
N LEU A 171 -19.15 8.42 -7.20
CA LEU A 171 -18.58 9.64 -7.76
C LEU A 171 -19.72 10.56 -8.22
N MET A 172 -19.76 11.76 -7.65
CA MET A 172 -20.75 12.78 -8.02
C MET A 172 -20.19 13.75 -9.05
N ASP A 173 -18.94 14.19 -8.88
CA ASP A 173 -18.25 15.13 -9.78
C ASP A 173 -16.73 14.93 -9.72
N GLN A 174 -16.02 15.36 -10.77
CA GLN A 174 -14.56 15.39 -10.83
C GLN A 174 -14.04 16.62 -11.56
N CYS A 175 -13.05 17.29 -10.97
CA CYS A 175 -12.38 18.45 -11.57
C CYS A 175 -10.85 18.26 -11.54
N GLY A 176 -10.25 18.21 -12.74
CA GLY A 176 -8.80 18.10 -12.87
C GLY A 176 -8.13 19.48 -12.89
N VAL A 177 -7.36 19.81 -11.85
CA VAL A 177 -6.65 21.08 -11.76
C VAL A 177 -5.28 21.00 -12.45
N SER A 178 -4.94 22.02 -13.23
CA SER A 178 -3.61 22.18 -13.83
C SER A 178 -3.05 23.54 -13.44
N ILE A 179 -1.95 23.56 -12.69
CA ILE A 179 -1.28 24.78 -12.26
C ILE A 179 -0.17 25.08 -13.28
N TYR A 180 -0.24 26.24 -13.90
CA TYR A 180 0.81 26.77 -14.76
C TYR A 180 1.64 27.76 -13.95
N ILE A 181 2.93 27.46 -13.77
CA ILE A 181 3.88 28.40 -13.18
C ILE A 181 4.54 29.10 -14.34
N ASN A 182 4.31 30.42 -14.45
CA ASN A 182 4.93 31.30 -15.45
C ASN A 182 6.36 31.66 -15.04
#